data_AF-A0A6L4ABP4-F1
#
_entry.id   AF-A0A6L4ABP4-F1
#
_cell.length_a   1.000
_cell.length_b   1.000
_cell.length_c   1.000
_cell.angle_alpha   90.00
_cell.angle_beta   90.00
_cell.angle_gamma   90.00
#
_symmetry.space_group_name_H-M   'P 1'
#
loop_
_entity.id
_entity.type
_entity.pdbx_description
1 polymer ?
#
loop_
_entity_poly.entity_id
_entity_poly.type
_entity_poly.pdbx_seq_one_letter_code
_entity_poly.pdbx_strand_id
1 'polypeptide(L)' 'MPPSPTEIQEARNTNIGRLFIRAHRDFQLRSIERLQALGYHDIATTHATVLMYIDLKGTRIITLAERAGMTKQSMG' A
#
# COMPACT_ATOMS: atom_id res chain seq x y z
N MET A 1 -6.65 -35.08 10.34
CA MET A 1 -5.53 -34.62 11.19
C MET A 1 -5.32 -33.14 10.89
N PRO A 2 -5.17 -32.26 11.88
CA PRO A 2 -4.84 -30.85 11.61
C PRO A 2 -3.45 -30.74 10.97
N PRO A 3 -3.18 -29.70 10.14
CA PRO A 3 -1.88 -29.52 9.50
C PRO A 3 -0.79 -29.24 10.54
N SER A 4 0.40 -29.78 10.30
CA SER A 4 1.59 -29.57 11.11
C SER A 4 2.09 -28.11 11.03
N PRO A 5 2.87 -27.64 12.01
CA PRO A 5 3.46 -26.30 11.97
C PRO A 5 4.29 -26.02 10.71
N THR A 6 5.00 -27.03 10.18
CA THR A 6 5.80 -26.91 8.96
C THR A 6 4.93 -26.71 7.72
N GLU A 7 3.85 -27.49 7.59
CA GLU A 7 2.90 -27.34 6.48
C GLU A 7 2.21 -25.97 6.50
N ILE A 8 1.87 -25.47 7.70
CA ILE A 8 1.33 -24.11 7.88
C ILE A 8 2.36 -23.05 7.45
N GLN A 9 3.62 -23.23 7.82
CA GLN A 9 4.68 -22.28 7.50
C GLN A 9 4.98 -22.24 6.00
N GLU A 10 5.00 -23.40 5.34
CA GLU A 10 5.20 -23.52 3.91
C GLU A 10 4.03 -22.92 3.13
N ALA A 11 2.79 -23.25 3.50
CA ALA A 11 1.60 -22.63 2.93
C ALA A 11 1.60 -21.10 3.12
N ARG A 12 2.07 -20.59 4.27
CA ARG A 12 2.24 -19.13 4.49
C ARG A 12 3.31 -18.51 3.59
N ASN A 13 4.36 -19.23 3.25
CA ASN A 13 5.44 -18.70 2.42
C ASN A 13 5.09 -18.70 0.93
N THR A 14 4.29 -19.66 0.48
CA THR A 14 3.84 -19.78 -0.92
C THR A 14 2.48 -19.12 -1.18
N ASN A 15 1.76 -18.71 -0.12
CA ASN A 15 0.48 -18.03 -0.26
C ASN A 15 0.62 -16.77 -1.12
N ILE A 16 -0.05 -16.78 -2.27
CA ILE A 16 0.01 -15.69 -3.25
C ILE A 16 -0.44 -14.34 -2.66
N GLY A 17 -1.45 -14.33 -1.77
CA GLY A 17 -1.88 -13.12 -1.08
C GLY A 17 -0.77 -12.51 -0.23
N ARG A 18 -0.01 -13.33 0.50
CA ARG A 18 1.15 -12.86 1.27
C ARG A 18 2.30 -12.38 0.39
N LEU A 19 2.52 -13.03 -0.76
CA LEU A 19 3.50 -12.57 -1.73
C LEU A 19 3.12 -11.19 -2.30
N PHE A 20 1.85 -10.97 -2.65
CA PHE A 20 1.36 -9.66 -3.09
C PHE A 20 1.50 -8.60 -2.01
N ILE A 21 1.17 -8.90 -0.76
CA ILE A 21 1.35 -7.96 0.35
C ILE A 21 2.83 -7.60 0.54
N ARG A 22 3.74 -8.57 0.43
CA ARG A 22 5.19 -8.32 0.51
C ARG A 22 5.67 -7.43 -0.64
N ALA A 23 5.28 -7.77 -1.87
CA ALA A 23 5.62 -6.99 -3.05
C ALA A 23 5.08 -5.56 -2.97
N HIS A 24 3.84 -5.40 -2.53
CA HIS A 24 3.22 -4.08 -2.32
C HIS A 24 4.00 -3.23 -1.30
N ARG A 25 4.39 -3.82 -0.17
CA ARG A 25 5.16 -3.11 0.87
C ARG A 25 6.56 -2.69 0.37
N ASP A 26 7.26 -3.59 -0.32
CA ASP A 26 8.57 -3.28 -0.91
C ASP A 26 8.47 -2.12 -1.92
N PHE A 27 7.47 -2.20 -2.79
CA PHE A 27 7.22 -1.15 -3.78
C PHE A 27 6.88 0.20 -3.13
N GLN A 28 6.03 0.21 -2.10
CA GLN A 28 5.68 1.43 -1.37
C GLN A 28 6.91 2.06 -0.72
N LEU A 29 7.74 1.27 -0.03
CA LEU A 29 8.95 1.77 0.64
C LEU A 29 9.88 2.47 -0.36
N ARG A 30 10.22 1.78 -1.45
CA ARG A 30 11.12 2.30 -2.49
C ARG A 30 10.57 3.54 -3.18
N SER A 31 9.25 3.61 -3.36
CA SER A 31 8.59 4.78 -3.95
C SER A 31 8.70 6.01 -3.04
N ILE A 32 8.49 5.84 -1.73
CA ILE A 32 8.66 6.91 -0.75
C ILE A 32 10.10 7.36 -0.64
N GLU A 33 11.06 6.42 -0.55
CA GLU A 33 12.49 6.75 -0.53
C GLU A 33 12.89 7.62 -1.74
N ARG A 34 12.36 7.29 -2.93
CA ARG A 34 12.59 8.07 -4.14
C ARG A 34 11.96 9.46 -4.07
N LEU A 35 10.75 9.59 -3.54
CA LEU A 35 10.09 10.89 -3.36
C LEU A 35 10.85 11.77 -2.36
N GLN A 36 11.30 11.20 -1.25
CA GLN A 36 12.11 11.91 -0.27
C GLN A 36 13.45 12.37 -0.86
N ALA A 37 14.10 11.53 -1.68
CA ALA A 37 15.33 11.90 -2.39
C ALA A 37 15.13 13.05 -3.40
N LEU A 38 13.90 13.26 -3.89
CA LEU A 38 13.52 14.39 -4.75
C LEU A 38 13.14 15.66 -3.96
N GLY A 39 13.21 15.62 -2.63
CA GLY A 39 12.90 16.76 -1.75
C GLY A 39 11.48 16.77 -1.17
N TYR A 40 10.66 15.74 -1.45
CA TYR A 40 9.31 15.63 -0.90
C TYR A 40 9.30 14.99 0.50
N HIS A 41 9.89 15.68 1.48
CA HIS A 41 10.12 15.14 2.82
C HIS A 41 8.84 14.89 3.63
N ASP A 42 7.75 15.58 3.32
CA ASP A 42 6.47 15.45 4.04
C ASP A 42 5.68 14.20 3.63
N ILE A 43 6.11 13.50 2.55
CA ILE A 43 5.42 12.30 2.08
C ILE A 43 5.91 11.08 2.87
N ALA A 44 5.04 10.61 3.78
CA ALA A 44 5.16 9.31 4.44
C ALA A 44 4.46 8.16 3.66
N THR A 45 4.75 6.92 4.04
CA THR A 45 4.12 5.69 3.51
C THR A 45 2.60 5.66 3.67
N THR A 46 2.05 6.35 4.66
CA THR A 46 0.60 6.52 4.84
C THR A 46 -0.06 7.24 3.66
N HIS A 47 0.67 8.14 2.99
CA HIS A 47 0.18 8.84 1.79
C HIS A 47 0.29 7.99 0.52
N ALA A 48 1.14 6.95 0.51
CA ALA A 48 1.39 6.14 -0.68
C ALA A 48 0.10 5.48 -1.21
N THR A 49 -0.78 5.04 -0.31
CA THR A 49 -2.08 4.45 -0.68
C THR A 49 -2.94 5.46 -1.45
N VAL A 50 -2.92 6.73 -1.06
CA VAL A 50 -3.74 7.79 -1.66
C VAL A 50 -3.16 8.25 -3.00
N LEU A 51 -1.83 8.39 -3.09
CA LEU A 51 -1.14 8.87 -4.29
C LEU A 51 -1.44 8.04 -5.53
N MET A 52 -1.65 6.72 -5.38
CA MET A 52 -1.95 5.82 -6.51
C MET A 52 -3.31 6.09 -7.18
N TYR A 53 -4.20 6.83 -6.53
CA TYR A 53 -5.56 7.10 -7.01
C TYR A 53 -5.75 8.52 -7.55
N ILE A 54 -4.68 9.33 -7.56
CA ILE A 54 -4.69 10.70 -8.08
C ILE A 54 -4.48 10.67 -9.59
N ASP A 55 -5.43 11.23 -10.32
CA ASP A 55 -5.38 11.41 -11.77
C ASP A 55 -4.48 12.60 -12.13
N LEU A 56 -3.91 12.59 -13.35
CA LEU A 56 -3.05 13.68 -13.84
C LEU A 56 -3.72 15.06 -13.83
N LYS A 57 -5.05 15.11 -13.98
CA LYS A 57 -5.84 16.35 -13.93
C LYS A 57 -6.24 16.77 -12.50
N GLY A 58 -5.76 16.03 -11.51
CA GLY A 58 -6.25 16.08 -10.14
C GLY A 58 -7.50 15.23 -9.95
N THR A 59 -7.73 14.80 -8.71
CA THR A 59 -8.90 14.00 -8.32
C THR A 59 -9.59 14.69 -7.15
N ARG A 60 -10.93 14.75 -7.19
CA ARG A 60 -11.71 15.29 -6.07
C ARG A 60 -11.48 14.43 -4.83
N ILE A 61 -11.30 15.06 -3.67
CA ILE A 61 -11.00 14.36 -2.41
C ILE A 61 -12.03 13.27 -2.04
N ILE A 62 -13.31 13.47 -2.38
CA ILE A 62 -14.37 12.47 -2.16
C ILE A 62 -14.22 11.24 -3.04
N THR A 63 -13.86 11.43 -4.31
CA THR A 63 -13.60 10.35 -5.27
C THR A 63 -12.32 9.62 -4.90
N LEU A 64 -11.33 10.36 -4.39
CA LEU A 64 -10.08 9.80 -3.91
C LEU A 64 -10.31 8.90 -2.68
N ALA A 65 -11.14 9.35 -1.73
CA ALA A 65 -11.53 8.57 -0.55
C ALA A 65 -12.23 7.27 -0.94
N GLU A 66 -13.21 7.35 -1.83
CA GLU A 66 -13.92 6.18 -2.37
C GLU A 66 -12.97 5.17 -3.02
N ARG A 67 -12.09 5.62 -3.92
CA ARG A 67 -11.13 4.75 -4.61
C ARG A 67 -10.13 4.09 -3.67
N ALA A 68 -9.72 4.80 -2.62
CA ALA A 68 -8.82 4.29 -1.61
C ALA A 68 -9.51 3.40 -0.55
N GLY A 69 -10.84 3.25 -0.60
CA GLY A 69 -11.60 2.54 0.43
C GLY A 69 -11.54 3.22 1.80
N MET A 70 -11.36 4.54 1.83
CA MET A 70 -11.22 5.36 3.03
C MET A 70 -12.43 6.29 3.20
N THR A 71 -12.62 6.80 4.42
CA THR A 71 -13.58 7.90 4.63
C THR A 71 -12.97 9.23 4.18
N LYS A 72 -13.82 10.22 3.87
CA LYS A 72 -13.35 11.58 3.56
C LYS A 72 -12.55 12.18 4.73
N GLN A 73 -12.96 11.88 5.97
CA GLN A 73 -12.31 12.38 7.19
C GLN A 73 -10.91 11.79 7.37
N SER A 74 -10.67 10.58 6.88
CA SER A 74 -9.36 9.94 6.90
C SER A 74 -8.37 10.51 5.87
N MET A 75 -8.82 11.39 4.97
CA MET A 75 -7.99 12.04 3.94
C MET A 75 -7.41 13.39 4.39
N GLY A 76 -7.86 13.92 5.53
CA GLY A 76 -7.41 15.20 6.10
C GLY A 76 -6.29 15.04 7.09
#